data_AF-A0A8K0P6T6-F1
#
_entry.id   AF-A0A8K0P6T6-F1
#
_cell.length_a   1.000
_cell.length_b   1.000
_cell.length_c   1.000
_cell.angle_alpha   90.00
_cell.angle_beta   90.00
_cell.angle_gamma   90.00
#
_symmetry.space_group_name_H-M   'P 1'
#
loop_
_entity.id
_entity.type
_entity.pdbx_description
1 polymer ?
#
loop_
_entity_poly.entity_id
_entity_poly.type
_entity_poly.pdbx_seq_one_letter_code
_entity_poly.pdbx_strand_id
1 'polypeptide(L)'
;MNFLRSFLQQVERVVLFDFSQVTGPLAKYCENDVKQLECHHNQVSWEGGTLACLQLKLDQVKDELCRQYVMKLSELQAEDIHLDRQLYKACAAEYSNLCMNEKDANIDPYSCLIRNRMDKSVSKKCADELSRRLGLMARDYKASKGLARACREDVRANHCRSSVSAECRSRMVAHRRFLFEDYNTSPEVVSGCSSDVAKLCSSYEGAAVIHCLMDHAHSFHRKGHRISKNCLHALEMLAKEADVGENWTVDPVLKKSCREAVEKHCSNAGDTG
;
A
#
# COMPACT_ATOMS: atom_id res chain seq x y z
N MET A 1 -5.70 -35.76 9.77
CA MET A 1 -5.16 -34.39 10.01
C MET A 1 -5.58 -33.38 8.94
N ASN A 2 -5.64 -33.72 7.65
CA ASN A 2 -6.06 -32.76 6.59
C ASN A 2 -7.54 -32.35 6.65
N PHE A 3 -8.42 -33.25 7.07
CA PHE A 3 -9.84 -32.95 7.23
C PHE A 3 -10.09 -31.91 8.33
N LEU A 4 -9.41 -32.01 9.47
CA LEU A 4 -9.52 -31.04 10.56
C LEU A 4 -8.99 -29.66 10.15
N ARG A 5 -7.89 -29.60 9.39
CA ARG A 5 -7.32 -28.34 8.88
C ARG A 5 -8.22 -27.68 7.83
N SER A 6 -8.81 -28.47 6.93
CA SER A 6 -9.78 -27.99 5.94
C SER A 6 -11.09 -27.55 6.60
N PHE A 7 -11.55 -28.29 7.61
CA PHE A 7 -12.76 -27.95 8.37
C PHE A 7 -12.54 -26.68 9.21
N LEU A 8 -11.39 -26.53 9.87
CA LEU A 8 -11.03 -25.29 10.58
C LEU A 8 -10.90 -24.09 9.63
N GLN A 9 -10.37 -24.26 8.42
CA GLN A 9 -10.35 -23.19 7.41
C GLN A 9 -11.75 -22.83 6.89
N GLN A 10 -12.63 -23.81 6.75
CA GLN A 10 -14.03 -23.58 6.36
C GLN A 10 -14.82 -22.92 7.48
N VAL A 11 -14.58 -23.33 8.74
CA VAL A 11 -15.17 -22.72 9.94
C VAL A 11 -14.62 -21.32 10.14
N GLU A 12 -13.32 -21.04 9.96
CA GLU A 12 -12.78 -19.67 9.97
C GLU A 12 -13.46 -18.80 8.91
N ARG A 13 -13.69 -19.30 7.69
CA ARG A 13 -14.43 -18.57 6.66
C ARG A 13 -15.88 -18.30 7.06
N VAL A 14 -16.57 -19.28 7.67
CA VAL A 14 -17.96 -19.13 8.14
C VAL A 14 -18.06 -18.23 9.39
N VAL A 15 -17.06 -18.27 10.28
CA VAL A 15 -17.00 -17.40 11.47
C VAL A 15 -16.62 -15.96 11.09
N LEU A 16 -15.84 -15.75 10.03
CA LEU A 16 -15.63 -14.43 9.42
C LEU A 16 -16.91 -13.86 8.77
N PHE A 17 -17.89 -14.71 8.46
CA PHE A 17 -19.23 -14.28 8.04
C PHE A 17 -20.13 -13.91 9.23
N ASP A 18 -19.77 -14.24 10.47
CA ASP A 18 -20.47 -13.76 11.66
C ASP A 18 -20.03 -12.32 11.95
N PHE A 19 -20.65 -11.40 11.20
CA PHE A 19 -20.46 -9.95 11.26
C PHE A 19 -20.46 -9.38 12.70
N SER A 20 -21.06 -10.08 13.67
CA SER A 20 -21.06 -9.74 15.10
C SER A 20 -19.66 -9.73 15.76
N GLN A 21 -18.75 -10.60 15.34
CA GLN A 21 -17.39 -10.71 15.90
C GLN A 21 -16.43 -9.64 15.38
N VAL A 22 -16.71 -9.08 14.20
CA VAL A 22 -15.93 -7.97 13.63
C VAL A 22 -16.49 -6.63 14.08
N THR A 23 -17.82 -6.49 14.13
CA THR A 23 -18.48 -5.25 14.56
C THR A 23 -18.33 -4.91 16.02
N GLY A 24 -18.45 -5.91 16.91
CA GLY A 24 -18.37 -5.68 18.34
C GLY A 24 -17.08 -4.95 18.73
N PRO A 25 -15.90 -5.50 18.38
CA PRO A 25 -14.63 -4.85 18.70
C PRO A 25 -14.38 -3.57 17.88
N LEU A 26 -14.84 -3.48 16.63
CA LEU A 26 -14.70 -2.25 15.84
C LEU A 26 -15.48 -1.10 16.50
N ALA A 27 -16.74 -1.34 16.83
CA ALA A 27 -17.58 -0.37 17.53
C ALA A 27 -17.01 -0.03 18.91
N LYS A 28 -16.47 -1.01 19.63
CA LYS A 28 -15.89 -0.82 20.97
C LYS A 28 -14.60 0.01 20.94
N TYR A 29 -13.65 -0.32 20.08
CA TYR A 29 -12.34 0.34 20.07
C TYR A 29 -12.35 1.65 19.28
N CYS A 30 -13.17 1.76 18.24
CA CYS A 30 -13.17 2.91 17.34
C CYS A 30 -14.31 3.90 17.58
N GLU A 31 -15.12 3.77 18.64
CA GLU A 31 -16.31 4.62 18.84
C GLU A 31 -16.02 6.12 18.72
N ASN A 32 -14.96 6.58 19.39
CA ASN A 32 -14.58 7.99 19.42
C ASN A 32 -14.05 8.48 18.07
N ASP A 33 -13.19 7.70 17.42
CA ASP A 33 -12.64 8.05 16.11
C ASP A 33 -13.71 8.01 15.02
N VAL A 34 -14.67 7.07 15.07
CA VAL A 34 -15.79 7.04 14.14
C VAL A 34 -16.63 8.32 14.25
N LYS A 35 -16.86 8.81 15.47
CA LYS A 35 -17.54 10.10 15.72
C LYS A 35 -16.74 11.30 15.22
N GLN A 36 -15.48 11.41 15.65
CA GLN A 36 -14.65 12.57 15.32
C GLN A 36 -14.32 12.68 13.83
N LEU A 37 -14.13 11.53 13.16
CA LEU A 37 -13.77 11.47 11.75
C LEU A 37 -15.00 11.36 10.84
N GLU A 38 -16.21 11.44 11.39
CA GLU A 38 -17.48 11.33 10.65
C GLU A 38 -17.55 10.06 9.79
N CYS A 39 -16.98 8.95 10.27
CA CYS A 39 -17.04 7.65 9.61
C CYS A 39 -18.36 6.89 9.90
N HIS A 40 -19.37 7.61 10.40
CA HIS A 40 -20.74 7.15 10.54
C HIS A 40 -21.43 7.12 9.18
N HIS A 41 -22.03 6.00 8.80
CA HIS A 41 -22.78 5.94 7.55
C HIS A 41 -24.28 6.07 7.76
N ASN A 42 -24.89 7.01 7.03
CA ASN A 42 -26.31 6.98 6.66
C ASN A 42 -26.51 5.93 5.55
N GLN A 43 -27.28 4.89 5.86
CA GLN A 43 -27.98 3.93 4.97
C GLN A 43 -27.20 3.20 3.84
N VAL A 44 -27.26 1.86 3.89
CA VAL A 44 -27.21 0.84 2.79
C VAL A 44 -25.99 -0.10 2.67
N SER A 45 -24.88 0.06 3.39
CA SER A 45 -23.92 -1.06 3.50
C SER A 45 -23.24 -1.07 4.85
N TRP A 46 -23.98 -1.58 5.84
CA TRP A 46 -23.52 -1.77 7.19
C TRP A 46 -22.17 -2.50 7.20
N GLU A 47 -21.24 -1.94 7.96
CA GLU A 47 -19.91 -2.44 8.37
C GLU A 47 -18.72 -2.20 7.43
N GLY A 48 -18.84 -2.50 6.14
CA GLY A 48 -17.71 -2.30 5.22
C GLY A 48 -17.31 -0.83 5.04
N GLY A 49 -18.27 0.08 5.07
CA GLY A 49 -18.04 1.51 4.81
C GLY A 49 -17.32 2.23 5.96
N THR A 50 -17.66 1.90 7.22
CA THR A 50 -17.01 2.49 8.39
C THR A 50 -15.54 2.07 8.47
N LEU A 51 -15.25 0.78 8.27
CA LEU A 51 -13.86 0.31 8.21
C LEU A 51 -13.09 0.98 7.06
N ALA A 52 -13.66 1.05 5.85
CA ALA A 52 -13.02 1.70 4.72
C ALA A 52 -12.73 3.19 4.98
N CYS A 53 -13.67 3.91 5.62
CA CYS A 53 -13.46 5.29 6.03
C CYS A 53 -12.32 5.44 7.04
N LEU A 54 -12.28 4.60 8.08
CA LEU A 54 -11.19 4.61 9.06
C LEU A 54 -9.84 4.26 8.42
N GLN A 55 -9.81 3.32 7.47
CA GLN A 55 -8.62 2.96 6.71
C GLN A 55 -8.10 4.12 5.86
N LEU A 56 -8.99 4.90 5.22
CA LEU A 56 -8.63 6.10 4.48
C LEU A 56 -8.07 7.20 5.38
N LYS A 57 -8.63 7.34 6.59
CA LYS A 57 -8.26 8.37 7.57
C LYS A 57 -7.34 7.83 8.65
N LEU A 58 -6.58 6.76 8.37
CA LEU A 58 -5.84 6.04 9.40
C LEU A 58 -4.89 6.95 10.18
N ASP A 59 -4.24 7.91 9.52
CA ASP A 59 -3.33 8.87 10.17
C ASP A 59 -4.02 9.82 11.13
N GLN A 60 -5.33 10.03 10.97
CA GLN A 60 -6.17 10.87 11.82
C GLN A 60 -6.81 10.09 12.97
N VAL A 61 -6.75 8.75 12.95
CA VAL A 61 -7.20 7.89 14.05
C VAL A 61 -6.28 8.10 15.25
N LYS A 62 -6.86 8.54 16.36
CA LYS A 62 -6.14 8.90 17.59
C LYS A 62 -6.07 7.75 18.57
N ASP A 63 -7.09 6.91 18.64
CA ASP A 63 -7.08 5.76 19.54
C ASP A 63 -6.16 4.67 18.96
N GLU A 64 -5.12 4.33 19.71
CA GLU A 64 -4.11 3.36 19.27
C GLU A 64 -4.70 1.94 19.17
N LEU A 65 -5.66 1.57 20.02
CA LEU A 65 -6.34 0.28 19.91
C LEU A 65 -7.24 0.25 18.68
N CYS A 66 -7.91 1.35 18.36
CA CYS A 66 -8.64 1.47 17.10
C CYS A 66 -7.70 1.31 15.91
N ARG A 67 -6.58 2.05 15.87
CA ARG A 67 -5.60 2.00 14.78
C ARG A 67 -5.06 0.57 14.59
N GLN A 68 -4.65 -0.09 15.67
CA GLN A 68 -4.16 -1.47 15.63
C GLN A 68 -5.24 -2.43 15.14
N TYR A 69 -6.48 -2.28 15.59
CA TYR A 69 -7.58 -3.14 15.18
C TYR A 69 -7.96 -2.93 13.70
N VAL A 70 -7.99 -1.69 13.21
CA VAL A 70 -8.18 -1.36 11.79
C VAL A 70 -7.08 -2.00 10.94
N MET A 71 -5.82 -1.94 11.37
CA MET A 71 -4.71 -2.60 10.65
C MET A 71 -4.79 -4.12 10.73
N LYS A 72 -5.25 -4.69 11.84
CA LYS A 72 -5.49 -6.13 11.96
C LYS A 72 -6.56 -6.61 10.98
N LEU A 73 -7.66 -5.86 10.85
CA LEU A 73 -8.68 -6.15 9.84
C LEU A 73 -8.13 -5.98 8.42
N SER A 74 -7.25 -5.00 8.18
CA SER A 74 -6.60 -4.79 6.89
C SER A 74 -5.68 -5.94 6.47
N GLU A 75 -4.97 -6.55 7.44
CA GLU A 75 -4.21 -7.80 7.27
C GLU A 75 -5.13 -8.96 6.87
N LEU A 76 -6.25 -9.15 7.58
CA LEU A 76 -7.22 -10.22 7.25
C LEU A 76 -7.84 -10.02 5.86
N GLN A 77 -8.18 -8.80 5.50
CA GLN A 77 -8.66 -8.45 4.16
C GLN A 77 -7.63 -8.75 3.05
N ALA A 78 -6.33 -8.82 3.38
CA ALA A 78 -5.29 -9.14 2.41
C ALA A 78 -5.38 -10.58 1.90
N GLU A 79 -5.99 -11.48 2.67
CA GLU A 79 -5.97 -12.91 2.38
C GLU A 79 -6.83 -13.27 1.16
N ASP A 80 -7.90 -12.53 0.89
CA ASP A 80 -8.83 -12.77 -0.21
C ASP A 80 -9.55 -11.47 -0.59
N ILE A 81 -9.68 -11.18 -1.89
CA ILE A 81 -10.34 -9.96 -2.39
C ILE A 81 -11.79 -9.87 -1.94
N HIS A 82 -12.46 -10.99 -1.75
CA HIS A 82 -13.84 -11.01 -1.28
C HIS A 82 -13.99 -10.55 0.18
N LEU A 83 -12.91 -10.62 0.98
CA LEU A 83 -12.89 -10.11 2.35
C LEU A 83 -12.80 -8.57 2.39
N ASP A 84 -12.19 -7.95 1.38
CA ASP A 84 -12.30 -6.51 1.14
C ASP A 84 -13.53 -6.21 0.28
N ARG A 85 -14.71 -6.32 0.90
CA ARG A 85 -16.00 -6.17 0.22
C ARG A 85 -16.15 -4.85 -0.55
N GLN A 86 -15.57 -3.75 -0.06
CA GLN A 86 -15.67 -2.45 -0.72
C GLN A 86 -14.85 -2.44 -2.01
N LEU A 87 -13.60 -2.91 -1.94
CA LEU A 87 -12.76 -3.05 -3.13
C LEU A 87 -13.38 -4.04 -4.14
N TYR A 88 -13.80 -5.22 -3.69
CA TYR A 88 -14.38 -6.23 -4.57
C TYR A 88 -15.60 -5.70 -5.33
N LYS A 89 -16.52 -5.02 -4.63
CA LYS A 89 -17.69 -4.41 -5.25
C LYS A 89 -17.32 -3.29 -6.23
N ALA A 90 -16.34 -2.46 -5.87
CA ALA A 90 -15.93 -1.33 -6.70
C ALA A 90 -15.19 -1.77 -7.97
N CYS A 91 -14.43 -2.87 -7.91
CA CYS A 91 -13.56 -3.34 -8.99
C CYS A 91 -14.08 -4.59 -9.74
N ALA A 92 -15.31 -5.03 -9.50
CA ALA A 92 -15.82 -6.28 -10.08
C ALA A 92 -15.80 -6.29 -11.62
N ALA A 93 -16.13 -5.14 -12.24
CA ALA A 93 -16.14 -5.01 -13.69
C ALA A 93 -14.71 -5.02 -14.27
N GLU A 94 -13.81 -4.27 -13.65
CA GLU A 94 -12.39 -4.20 -14.03
C GLU A 94 -11.71 -5.56 -13.88
N TYR A 95 -11.99 -6.29 -12.80
CA TYR A 95 -11.50 -7.65 -12.61
C TYR A 95 -11.98 -8.57 -13.75
N SER A 96 -13.26 -8.48 -14.13
CA SER A 96 -13.80 -9.27 -15.23
C SER A 96 -13.15 -8.93 -16.57
N ASN A 97 -12.97 -7.64 -16.86
CA ASN A 97 -12.49 -7.18 -18.16
C ASN A 97 -10.97 -7.29 -18.32
N LEU A 98 -10.21 -7.07 -17.24
CA LEU A 98 -8.74 -6.98 -17.28
C LEU A 98 -8.05 -8.25 -16.79
N CYS A 99 -8.67 -9.01 -15.89
CA CYS A 99 -7.99 -10.08 -15.16
C CYS A 99 -8.51 -11.51 -15.45
N MET A 100 -9.77 -11.69 -15.84
CA MET A 100 -10.35 -13.05 -16.04
C MET A 100 -9.69 -13.87 -17.16
N ASN A 101 -9.05 -13.23 -18.14
CA ASN A 101 -8.42 -13.90 -19.28
C ASN A 101 -6.91 -14.12 -19.12
N GLU A 102 -6.33 -13.82 -17.94
CA GLU A 102 -4.92 -14.10 -17.72
C GLU A 102 -4.68 -15.63 -17.74
N LYS A 103 -3.67 -16.08 -18.51
CA LYS A 103 -3.38 -17.50 -18.79
C LYS A 103 -2.95 -18.31 -17.56
N ASP A 104 -2.83 -17.67 -16.41
CA ASP A 104 -2.37 -18.27 -15.17
C ASP A 104 -3.53 -18.28 -14.17
N ALA A 105 -4.16 -19.46 -14.05
CA ALA A 105 -5.27 -19.71 -13.14
C ALA A 105 -4.94 -19.47 -11.66
N ASN A 106 -3.67 -19.23 -11.32
CA ASN A 106 -3.22 -18.93 -9.96
C ASN A 106 -2.93 -17.44 -9.70
N ILE A 107 -3.22 -16.55 -10.65
CA ILE A 107 -3.01 -15.12 -10.40
C ILE A 107 -4.05 -14.61 -9.39
N ASP A 108 -3.52 -14.13 -8.27
CA ASP A 108 -4.25 -13.42 -7.25
C ASP A 108 -4.95 -12.17 -7.85
N PRO A 109 -6.30 -12.06 -7.72
CA PRO A 109 -7.07 -10.94 -8.25
C PRO A 109 -6.53 -9.57 -7.87
N TYR A 110 -6.07 -9.42 -6.64
CA TYR A 110 -5.45 -8.19 -6.16
C TYR A 110 -4.21 -7.83 -6.97
N SER A 111 -3.32 -8.80 -7.16
CA SER A 111 -2.07 -8.61 -7.91
C SER A 111 -2.33 -8.16 -9.35
N CYS A 112 -3.35 -8.68 -10.02
CA CYS A 112 -3.70 -8.23 -11.37
C CYS A 112 -4.26 -6.79 -11.37
N LEU A 113 -5.21 -6.47 -10.48
CA LEU A 113 -5.80 -5.13 -10.40
C LEU A 113 -4.76 -4.05 -10.06
N ILE A 114 -3.83 -4.35 -9.15
CA ILE A 114 -2.74 -3.41 -8.78
C ILE A 114 -1.80 -3.13 -9.96
N ARG A 115 -1.49 -4.14 -10.78
CA ARG A 115 -0.65 -3.96 -11.98
C ARG A 115 -1.34 -3.09 -13.03
N ASN A 116 -2.66 -3.23 -13.16
CA ASN A 116 -3.47 -2.49 -14.13
C ASN A 116 -4.13 -1.24 -13.53
N ARG A 117 -3.74 -0.80 -12.31
CA ARG A 117 -4.38 0.31 -11.59
C ARG A 117 -4.38 1.65 -12.34
N MET A 118 -3.43 1.82 -13.26
CA MET A 118 -3.28 3.02 -14.09
C MET A 118 -3.91 2.87 -15.49
N ASP A 119 -4.62 1.76 -15.76
CA ASP A 119 -5.33 1.59 -17.02
C ASP A 119 -6.50 2.57 -17.11
N LYS A 120 -6.70 3.15 -18.29
CA LYS A 120 -7.75 4.16 -18.54
C LYS A 120 -9.16 3.58 -18.38
N SER A 121 -9.32 2.27 -18.48
CA SER A 121 -10.62 1.61 -18.27
C SER A 121 -10.96 1.42 -16.79
N VAL A 122 -10.03 1.69 -15.87
CA VAL A 122 -10.31 1.60 -14.42
C VAL A 122 -11.24 2.73 -14.02
N SER A 123 -12.40 2.39 -13.49
CA SER A 123 -13.34 3.39 -12.98
C SER A 123 -12.76 4.12 -11.77
N LYS A 124 -13.19 5.38 -11.59
CA LYS A 124 -12.79 6.17 -10.40
C LYS A 124 -13.08 5.42 -9.09
N LYS A 125 -14.22 4.72 -8.99
CA LYS A 125 -14.58 3.96 -7.79
C LYS A 125 -13.58 2.83 -7.51
N CYS A 126 -13.19 2.08 -8.54
CA CYS A 126 -12.18 1.05 -8.38
C CYS A 126 -10.81 1.65 -8.06
N ALA A 127 -10.42 2.74 -8.75
CA ALA A 127 -9.17 3.44 -8.48
C ALA A 127 -9.09 3.94 -7.03
N ASP A 128 -10.15 4.57 -6.51
CA ASP A 128 -10.20 5.08 -5.13
C ASP A 128 -10.04 3.94 -4.10
N GLU A 129 -10.69 2.79 -4.30
CA GLU A 129 -10.57 1.63 -3.42
C GLU A 129 -9.20 0.93 -3.55
N LEU A 130 -8.62 0.88 -4.77
CA LEU A 130 -7.25 0.42 -4.97
C LEU A 130 -6.29 1.34 -4.22
N SER A 131 -6.41 2.66 -4.35
CA SER A 131 -5.61 3.63 -3.61
C SER A 131 -5.74 3.45 -2.09
N ARG A 132 -6.96 3.21 -1.56
CA ARG A 132 -7.15 2.86 -0.15
C ARG A 132 -6.34 1.63 0.22
N ARG A 133 -6.45 0.55 -0.55
CA ARG A 133 -5.75 -0.73 -0.29
C ARG A 133 -4.23 -0.56 -0.34
N LEU A 134 -3.74 0.14 -1.35
CA LEU A 134 -2.33 0.44 -1.55
C LEU A 134 -1.76 1.29 -0.42
N GLY A 135 -2.52 2.27 0.07
CA GLY A 135 -2.15 3.06 1.24
C GLY A 135 -2.04 2.26 2.54
N LEU A 136 -2.85 1.20 2.71
CA LEU A 136 -2.72 0.29 3.86
C LEU A 136 -1.45 -0.57 3.74
N MET A 137 -1.16 -1.07 2.54
CA MET A 137 0.05 -1.85 2.25
C MET A 137 1.32 -1.03 2.49
N ALA A 138 1.29 0.27 2.16
CA ALA A 138 2.42 1.17 2.40
C ALA A 138 2.68 1.43 3.89
N ARG A 139 1.63 1.51 4.71
CA ARG A 139 1.76 1.75 6.17
C ARG A 139 2.19 0.51 6.95
N ASP A 140 1.72 -0.68 6.55
CA ASP A 140 2.15 -1.93 7.17
C ASP A 140 2.23 -3.05 6.13
N TYR A 141 3.43 -3.61 6.01
CA TYR A 141 3.71 -4.73 5.12
C TYR A 141 2.80 -5.95 5.37
N LYS A 142 2.23 -6.11 6.57
CA LYS A 142 1.28 -7.18 6.89
C LYS A 142 -0.01 -7.08 6.09
N ALA A 143 -0.40 -5.88 5.67
CA ALA A 143 -1.50 -5.69 4.73
C ALA A 143 -1.16 -6.12 3.29
N SER A 144 0.11 -6.47 3.00
CA SER A 144 0.54 -7.07 1.74
C SER A 144 0.73 -8.58 1.89
N LYS A 145 -0.27 -9.38 1.48
CA LYS A 145 -0.23 -10.85 1.58
C LYS A 145 1.05 -11.45 0.98
N GLY A 146 1.43 -10.99 -0.22
CA GLY A 146 2.60 -11.49 -0.93
C GLY A 146 3.91 -11.24 -0.17
N LEU A 147 4.09 -10.03 0.37
CA LEU A 147 5.27 -9.67 1.15
C LEU A 147 5.27 -10.34 2.52
N ALA A 148 4.14 -10.27 3.24
CA ALA A 148 3.98 -10.88 4.56
C ALA A 148 4.22 -12.39 4.52
N ARG A 149 3.75 -13.08 3.47
CA ARG A 149 4.00 -14.52 3.27
C ARG A 149 5.48 -14.80 3.01
N ALA A 150 6.09 -14.09 2.06
CA ALA A 150 7.47 -14.33 1.66
C ALA A 150 8.46 -14.11 2.83
N CYS A 151 8.19 -13.12 3.68
CA CYS A 151 9.06 -12.78 4.80
C CYS A 151 8.70 -13.44 6.13
N ARG A 152 7.66 -14.28 6.19
CA ARG A 152 7.10 -14.81 7.45
C ARG A 152 8.13 -15.55 8.30
N GLU A 153 8.86 -16.47 7.69
CA GLU A 153 9.85 -17.30 8.39
C GLU A 153 11.10 -16.49 8.73
N ASP A 154 11.53 -15.58 7.86
CA ASP A 154 12.66 -14.68 8.12
C ASP A 154 12.41 -13.78 9.34
N VAL A 155 11.20 -13.20 9.43
CA VAL A 155 10.76 -12.38 10.57
C VAL A 155 10.73 -13.22 11.86
N ARG A 156 10.17 -14.43 11.82
CA ARG A 156 10.07 -15.32 12.99
C ARG A 156 11.44 -15.78 13.49
N ALA A 157 12.32 -16.19 12.58
CA ALA A 157 13.62 -16.75 12.94
C ALA A 157 14.59 -15.68 13.45
N ASN A 158 14.64 -14.52 12.78
CA ASN A 158 15.73 -13.58 12.95
C ASN A 158 15.29 -12.17 13.37
N HIS A 159 13.99 -11.89 13.47
CA HIS A 159 13.46 -10.55 13.73
C HIS A 159 14.08 -9.50 12.79
N CYS A 160 14.31 -9.87 11.53
CA CYS A 160 14.98 -9.07 10.50
C CYS A 160 16.41 -8.61 10.84
N ARG A 161 17.12 -9.25 11.77
CA ARG A 161 18.50 -8.90 12.16
C ARG A 161 19.60 -9.50 11.27
N SER A 162 19.23 -10.43 10.40
CA SER A 162 20.12 -11.18 9.51
C SER A 162 19.66 -11.06 8.06
N SER A 163 20.48 -11.55 7.11
CA SER A 163 20.09 -11.65 5.70
C SER A 163 18.79 -12.44 5.54
N VAL A 164 17.81 -11.86 4.85
CA VAL A 164 16.53 -12.53 4.53
C VAL A 164 16.67 -13.50 3.35
N SER A 165 15.72 -14.42 3.22
CA SER A 165 15.62 -15.29 2.04
C SER A 165 15.52 -14.50 0.73
N ALA A 166 15.93 -15.11 -0.39
CA ALA A 166 15.83 -14.48 -1.71
C ALA A 166 14.37 -14.14 -2.09
N GLU A 167 13.39 -14.98 -1.67
CA GLU A 167 11.97 -14.72 -1.92
C GLU A 167 11.49 -13.48 -1.15
N CYS A 168 11.78 -13.39 0.16
CA CYS A 168 11.45 -12.22 0.97
C CYS A 168 12.10 -10.95 0.39
N ARG A 169 13.38 -11.04 0.06
CA ARG A 169 14.16 -9.91 -0.50
C ARG A 169 13.56 -9.38 -1.80
N SER A 170 13.23 -10.28 -2.73
CA SER A 170 12.59 -9.92 -4.00
C SER A 170 11.25 -9.20 -3.76
N ARG A 171 10.44 -9.68 -2.81
CA ARG A 171 9.17 -9.02 -2.44
C ARG A 171 9.38 -7.68 -1.72
N MET A 172 10.43 -7.54 -0.90
CA MET A 172 10.80 -6.27 -0.30
C MET A 172 11.16 -5.25 -1.37
N VAL A 173 12.02 -5.60 -2.33
CA VAL A 173 12.38 -4.72 -3.46
C VAL A 173 11.15 -4.34 -4.28
N ALA A 174 10.25 -5.28 -4.55
CA ALA A 174 9.00 -4.98 -5.25
C ALA A 174 8.11 -4.00 -4.46
N HIS A 175 8.03 -4.16 -3.14
CA HIS A 175 7.26 -3.26 -2.27
C HIS A 175 7.88 -1.87 -2.18
N ARG A 176 9.19 -1.77 -2.04
CA ARG A 176 9.94 -0.50 -2.07
C ARG A 176 9.73 0.23 -3.38
N ARG A 177 9.79 -0.48 -4.50
CA ARG A 177 9.51 0.08 -5.83
C ARG A 177 8.09 0.61 -5.91
N PHE A 178 7.13 -0.15 -5.40
CA PHE A 178 5.74 0.28 -5.34
C PHE A 178 5.58 1.62 -4.61
N LEU A 179 6.24 1.83 -3.45
CA LEU A 179 6.21 3.12 -2.74
C LEU A 179 6.71 4.29 -3.60
N PHE A 180 7.69 4.03 -4.46
CA PHE A 180 8.35 5.05 -5.27
C PHE A 180 7.79 5.21 -6.70
N GLU A 181 6.82 4.38 -7.10
CA GLU A 181 6.22 4.40 -8.44
C GLU A 181 5.23 5.55 -8.65
N ASP A 182 4.58 6.00 -7.58
CA ASP A 182 3.63 7.10 -7.59
C ASP A 182 3.61 7.78 -6.22
N TYR A 183 3.64 9.11 -6.17
CA TYR A 183 3.60 9.85 -4.90
C TYR A 183 2.33 9.56 -4.09
N ASN A 184 1.21 9.20 -4.74
CA ASN A 184 -0.04 8.81 -4.08
C ASN A 184 0.04 7.45 -3.37
N THR A 185 1.08 6.67 -3.67
CA THR A 185 1.32 5.37 -3.05
C THR A 185 1.99 5.49 -1.69
N SER A 186 2.65 6.61 -1.43
CA SER A 186 3.39 6.90 -0.19
C SER A 186 2.58 7.82 0.72
N PRO A 187 1.89 7.30 1.73
CA PRO A 187 0.92 8.08 2.52
C PRO A 187 1.52 9.25 3.30
N GLU A 188 2.76 9.10 3.76
CA GLU A 188 3.55 10.14 4.42
C GLU A 188 3.81 11.30 3.47
N VAL A 189 4.06 11.02 2.18
CA VAL A 189 4.23 12.05 1.14
C VAL A 189 2.89 12.71 0.84
N VAL A 190 1.81 11.95 0.69
CA VAL A 190 0.48 12.54 0.44
C VAL A 190 0.07 13.48 1.57
N SER A 191 0.21 13.04 2.82
CA SER A 191 -0.16 13.83 4.00
C SER A 191 0.80 15.01 4.24
N GLY A 192 2.11 14.81 4.09
CA GLY A 192 3.13 15.80 4.38
C GLY A 192 3.39 16.82 3.26
N CYS A 193 3.17 16.44 2.00
CA CYS A 193 3.58 17.24 0.82
C CYS A 193 2.42 17.79 -0.01
N SER A 194 1.15 17.48 0.27
CA SER A 194 -0.01 17.92 -0.55
C SER A 194 0.03 19.40 -0.96
N SER A 195 0.33 20.30 -0.02
CA SER A 195 0.40 21.74 -0.29
C SER A 195 1.62 22.15 -1.12
N ASP A 196 2.74 21.44 -0.98
CA ASP A 196 3.96 21.69 -1.74
C ASP A 196 3.83 21.15 -3.17
N VAL A 197 3.20 19.98 -3.35
CA VAL A 197 2.86 19.42 -4.66
C VAL A 197 1.99 20.39 -5.45
N ALA A 198 0.92 20.91 -4.85
CA ALA A 198 0.01 21.84 -5.52
C ALA A 198 0.70 23.16 -5.93
N LYS A 199 1.65 23.65 -5.13
CA LYS A 199 2.32 24.93 -5.36
C LYS A 199 3.53 24.83 -6.29
N LEU A 200 4.29 23.74 -6.23
CA LEU A 200 5.61 23.62 -6.86
C LEU A 200 5.64 22.57 -7.98
N CYS A 201 4.86 21.50 -7.86
CA CYS A 201 4.98 20.32 -8.71
C CYS A 201 3.70 19.95 -9.46
N SER A 202 2.78 20.91 -9.66
CA SER A 202 1.46 20.67 -10.28
C SER A 202 1.49 20.22 -11.74
N SER A 203 2.63 20.38 -12.42
CA SER A 203 2.85 19.93 -13.81
C SER A 203 3.42 18.51 -13.92
N TYR A 204 3.65 17.84 -12.80
CA TYR A 204 4.21 16.49 -12.75
C TYR A 204 3.16 15.48 -12.24
N GLU A 205 3.30 14.22 -12.65
CA GLU A 205 2.43 13.12 -12.24
C GLU A 205 3.25 11.89 -11.84
N GLY A 206 2.63 10.98 -11.08
CA GLY A 206 3.26 9.72 -10.66
C GLY A 206 4.59 9.92 -9.92
N ALA A 207 5.58 9.10 -10.22
CA ALA A 207 6.93 9.19 -9.64
C ALA A 207 7.64 10.52 -9.92
N ALA A 208 7.30 11.24 -11.00
CA ALA A 208 7.97 12.50 -11.34
C ALA A 208 7.70 13.62 -10.31
N VAL A 209 6.58 13.53 -9.58
CA VAL A 209 6.27 14.45 -8.47
C VAL A 209 7.29 14.29 -7.34
N ILE A 210 7.70 13.06 -7.02
CA ILE A 210 8.69 12.80 -5.96
C ILE A 210 10.03 13.45 -6.31
N HIS A 211 10.48 13.29 -7.56
CA HIS A 211 11.70 13.92 -8.07
C HIS A 211 11.64 15.46 -8.06
N CYS A 212 10.51 16.03 -8.47
CA CYS A 212 10.30 17.48 -8.38
C CYS A 212 10.42 17.98 -6.93
N LEU A 213 9.79 17.30 -5.98
CA LEU A 213 9.88 17.66 -4.57
C LEU A 213 11.32 17.55 -4.02
N MET A 214 12.07 16.51 -4.43
CA MET A 214 13.47 16.34 -4.05
C MET A 214 14.38 17.45 -4.60
N ASP A 215 14.16 17.91 -5.84
CA ASP A 215 14.90 19.05 -6.41
C ASP A 215 14.67 20.35 -5.59
N HIS A 216 13.43 20.57 -5.17
CA HIS A 216 13.07 21.67 -4.28
C HIS A 216 13.57 21.48 -2.83
N ALA A 217 13.89 20.26 -2.40
CA ALA A 217 14.49 19.96 -1.10
C ALA A 217 15.98 20.36 -1.05
N HIS A 218 16.72 20.09 -2.12
CA HIS A 218 18.16 20.39 -2.23
C HIS A 218 18.47 21.87 -2.55
N SER A 219 17.47 22.65 -2.94
CA SER A 219 17.62 24.07 -3.31
C SER A 219 17.86 25.00 -2.10
N PHE A 220 19.03 24.91 -1.47
CA PHE A 220 19.44 25.81 -0.37
C PHE A 220 19.62 27.27 -0.80
N HIS A 221 19.84 27.53 -2.09
CA HIS A 221 20.23 28.84 -2.61
C HIS A 221 19.07 29.72 -3.10
N ARG A 222 17.83 29.21 -3.19
CA ARG A 222 16.66 29.98 -3.67
C ARG A 222 15.67 30.25 -2.55
N LYS A 223 15.77 31.43 -1.91
CA LYS A 223 14.76 31.90 -0.96
C LYS A 223 13.38 31.91 -1.64
N GLY A 224 12.43 31.14 -1.10
CA GLY A 224 11.02 31.12 -1.53
C GLY A 224 10.58 29.92 -2.38
N HIS A 225 11.48 29.03 -2.80
CA HIS A 225 11.14 27.84 -3.62
C HIS A 225 11.50 26.52 -2.91
N ARG A 226 11.41 26.50 -1.58
CA ARG A 226 11.71 25.32 -0.76
C ARG A 226 10.42 24.72 -0.25
N ILE A 227 10.36 23.39 -0.24
CA ILE A 227 9.28 22.63 0.38
C ILE A 227 9.17 22.91 1.90
N SER A 228 8.00 22.60 2.46
CA SER A 228 7.77 22.66 3.89
C SER A 228 8.65 21.67 4.68
N LYS A 229 8.83 21.92 5.99
CA LYS A 229 9.56 20.99 6.87
C LYS A 229 8.88 19.62 6.96
N ASN A 230 7.55 19.61 6.94
CA ASN A 230 6.76 18.37 6.99
C ASN A 230 6.98 17.55 5.71
N CYS A 231 6.95 18.20 4.54
CA CYS A 231 7.23 17.52 3.29
C CYS A 231 8.69 17.03 3.21
N LEU A 232 9.66 17.83 3.68
CA LEU A 232 11.06 17.39 3.75
C LEU A 232 11.20 16.12 4.59
N HIS A 233 10.60 16.08 5.78
CA HIS A 233 10.62 14.90 6.62
C HIS A 233 9.94 13.70 5.95
N ALA A 234 8.80 13.90 5.29
CA ALA A 234 8.11 12.84 4.55
C ALA A 234 8.97 12.25 3.42
N LEU A 235 9.68 13.09 2.66
CA LEU A 235 10.62 12.64 1.62
C LEU A 235 11.81 11.89 2.21
N GLU A 236 12.35 12.33 3.35
CA GLU A 236 13.43 11.63 4.05
C GLU A 236 12.98 10.24 4.53
N MET A 237 11.75 10.12 5.04
CA MET A 237 11.17 8.84 5.45
C MET A 237 10.99 7.91 4.24
N LEU A 238 10.36 8.41 3.16
CA LEU A 238 10.20 7.63 1.94
C LEU A 238 11.53 7.15 1.37
N ALA A 239 12.54 8.03 1.27
CA ALA A 239 13.84 7.67 0.72
C ALA A 239 14.54 6.56 1.52
N LYS A 240 14.37 6.55 2.85
CA LYS A 240 14.89 5.51 3.74
C LYS A 240 14.10 4.20 3.61
N GLU A 241 12.77 4.26 3.58
CA GLU A 241 11.91 3.08 3.50
C GLU A 241 12.04 2.36 2.16
N ALA A 242 12.02 3.13 1.07
CA ALA A 242 12.23 2.64 -0.28
C ALA A 242 13.70 2.26 -0.54
N ASP A 243 14.65 2.69 0.31
CA ASP A 243 16.07 2.34 0.22
C ASP A 243 16.67 2.75 -1.14
N VAL A 244 16.22 3.88 -1.69
CA VAL A 244 16.54 4.32 -3.06
C VAL A 244 17.99 4.78 -3.20
N GLY A 245 18.62 5.18 -2.08
CA GLY A 245 20.02 5.59 -2.04
C GLY A 245 20.98 4.41 -2.24
N GLU A 246 20.64 3.23 -1.73
CA GLU A 246 21.45 2.02 -1.85
C GLU A 246 21.03 1.17 -3.07
N ASN A 247 19.73 1.17 -3.41
CA ASN A 247 19.19 0.40 -4.52
C ASN A 247 18.47 1.27 -5.56
N TRP A 248 19.23 1.77 -6.53
CA TRP A 248 18.74 2.59 -7.64
C TRP A 248 17.63 1.91 -8.48
N THR A 249 17.52 0.58 -8.46
CA THR A 249 16.52 -0.15 -9.26
C THR A 249 15.09 0.00 -8.72
N VAL A 250 14.94 0.48 -7.49
CA VAL A 250 13.67 0.80 -6.85
C VAL A 250 13.01 1.99 -7.53
N ASP A 251 13.78 3.01 -7.92
CA ASP A 251 13.27 4.20 -8.56
C ASP A 251 13.05 3.95 -10.07
N PRO A 252 11.80 3.96 -10.57
CA PRO A 252 11.54 3.68 -11.98
C PRO A 252 12.08 4.77 -12.93
N VAL A 253 12.19 6.02 -12.48
CA VAL A 253 12.71 7.14 -13.29
C VAL A 253 14.22 7.01 -13.44
N LEU A 254 14.94 6.75 -12.35
CA LEU A 254 16.38 6.47 -12.39
C LEU A 254 16.67 5.17 -13.11
N LYS A 255 15.90 4.10 -12.85
CA LYS A 255 16.06 2.81 -13.51
C LYS A 255 15.96 2.92 -15.03
N LYS A 256 15.06 3.78 -15.52
CA LYS A 256 14.91 4.05 -16.94
C LYS A 256 16.05 4.90 -17.48
N SER A 257 16.38 6.00 -16.79
CA SER A 257 17.33 7.01 -17.30
C SER A 257 18.79 6.56 -17.22
N CYS A 258 19.14 5.79 -16.20
CA CYS A 258 20.52 5.35 -15.95
C CYS A 258 20.82 3.96 -16.54
N ARG A 259 19.85 3.30 -17.18
CA ARG A 259 20.00 1.91 -17.66
C ARG A 259 21.24 1.71 -18.54
N GLU A 260 21.38 2.52 -19.58
CA GLU A 260 22.48 2.40 -20.54
C GLU A 260 23.85 2.65 -19.88
N ALA A 261 23.93 3.66 -19.02
CA ALA A 261 25.14 3.97 -18.28
C ALA A 261 25.54 2.81 -17.37
N VAL A 262 24.57 2.23 -16.67
CA VAL A 262 24.81 1.09 -15.77
C VAL A 262 25.21 -0.17 -16.55
N GLU A 263 24.52 -0.51 -17.64
CA GLU A 263 24.87 -1.68 -18.47
C GLU A 263 26.28 -1.57 -19.06
N LYS A 264 26.69 -0.34 -19.41
CA LYS A 264 28.01 -0.08 -19.97
C LYS A 264 29.13 -0.08 -18.92
N HIS A 265 28.86 0.41 -17.72
CA HIS A 265 29.90 0.71 -16.73
C HIS A 265 29.89 -0.22 -15.50
N CYS A 266 28.86 -1.02 -15.31
CA CYS A 266 28.72 -1.90 -14.15
C CYS A 266 28.52 -3.35 -14.61
N SER A 267 29.55 -4.18 -14.44
CA SER A 267 29.56 -5.57 -14.92
C SER A 267 28.56 -6.51 -14.22
N ASN A 268 27.93 -6.10 -13.10
CA ASN A 268 27.04 -6.93 -12.26
C ASN A 268 25.82 -6.18 -11.69
N ALA A 269 25.39 -5.06 -12.28
CA ALA A 269 24.36 -4.21 -11.66
C ALA A 269 22.91 -4.77 -11.71
N GLY A 270 22.70 -5.96 -12.28
CA GLY A 270 21.40 -6.63 -12.36
C GLY A 270 21.12 -7.66 -11.26
N ASP A 271 22.12 -8.03 -10.44
CA ASP A 271 22.08 -9.26 -9.62
C ASP A 271 22.08 -9.05 -8.10
N THR A 272 21.92 -7.82 -7.62
CA THR A 272 21.60 -7.57 -6.21
C THR A 272 20.09 -7.56 -6.04
N GLY A 273 19.50 -8.75 -6.17
CA GLY A 273 18.14 -9.04 -5.73
C GLY A 273 17.99 -8.94 -4.23
#